data_AF-Q7P291-F1
#
_entry.id   AF-Q7P291-F1
#
_cell.length_a   1.000
_cell.length_b   1.000
_cell.length_c   1.000
_cell.angle_alpha   90.00
_cell.angle_beta   90.00
_cell.angle_gamma   90.00
#
_symmetry.space_group_name_H-M   'P 1'
#
loop_
_entity.id
_entity.type
_entity.pdbx_description
1 polymer ?
#
loop_
_entity_poly.entity_id
_entity_poly.type
_entity_poly.pdbx_seq_one_letter_code
_entity_poly.pdbx_strand_id
1 'polypeptide(L)'
;MADFKLISENERGKYMENNENIKASFKGLIPFIVFILLYLGTGIFLNIKGVELAFYQLPGPVAAFAGIIVAFIIFKGTIQEKLILF
;
A
#
# COMPACT_ATOMS: atom_id res chain seq x y z
N MET A 1 -49.90 11.83 -3.83
CA MET A 1 -49.33 11.07 -2.70
C MET A 1 -48.37 9.97 -3.16
N ALA A 2 -48.63 9.29 -4.30
CA ALA A 2 -47.72 8.31 -4.89
C ALA A 2 -46.38 8.90 -5.36
N ASP A 3 -46.37 10.07 -6.02
CA ASP A 3 -45.13 10.68 -6.55
C ASP A 3 -44.12 11.03 -5.46
N PHE A 4 -44.59 11.47 -4.29
CA PHE A 4 -43.72 11.78 -3.15
C PHE A 4 -43.00 10.53 -2.63
N LYS A 5 -43.68 9.39 -2.64
CA LYS A 5 -43.08 8.10 -2.26
C LYS A 5 -42.02 7.66 -3.28
N LEU A 6 -42.30 7.81 -4.57
CA LEU A 6 -41.35 7.46 -5.65
C LEU A 6 -40.10 8.35 -5.63
N ILE A 7 -40.26 9.65 -5.38
CA ILE A 7 -39.13 10.59 -5.22
C ILE A 7 -38.27 10.18 -4.02
N SER A 8 -38.90 9.84 -2.89
CA SER A 8 -38.16 9.39 -1.70
C SER A 8 -37.47 8.03 -1.86
N GLU A 9 -37.99 7.14 -2.71
CA GLU A 9 -37.37 5.85 -3.02
C GLU A 9 -36.18 6.00 -3.97
N ASN A 10 -36.30 6.87 -4.99
CA ASN A 10 -35.21 7.17 -5.92
C ASN A 10 -34.04 7.87 -5.23
N GLU A 11 -34.30 8.81 -4.32
CA GLU A 11 -33.25 9.46 -3.54
C GLU A 11 -32.58 8.50 -2.55
N ARG A 12 -33.34 7.62 -1.89
CA ARG A 12 -32.76 6.57 -1.04
C ARG A 12 -31.91 5.58 -1.83
N GLY A 13 -32.29 5.22 -3.06
CA GLY A 13 -31.47 4.37 -3.93
C GLY A 13 -30.11 4.99 -4.26
N LYS A 14 -30.06 6.31 -4.45
CA LYS A 14 -28.83 7.07 -4.76
C LYS A 14 -27.80 7.06 -3.63
N TYR A 15 -28.22 6.92 -2.36
CA TYR A 15 -27.32 6.90 -1.20
C TYR A 15 -26.92 5.48 -0.74
N MET A 16 -27.48 4.42 -1.36
CA MET A 16 -27.23 3.02 -0.98
C MET A 16 -26.22 2.30 -1.87
N GLU A 17 -25.74 2.93 -2.94
CA GLU A 17 -24.74 2.37 -3.86
C GLU A 17 -23.36 2.97 -3.57
N ASN A 18 -22.68 2.46 -2.55
CA ASN A 18 -21.22 2.51 -2.40
C ASN A 18 -20.80 1.46 -1.35
N ASN A 19 -21.07 0.19 -1.64
CA ASN A 19 -20.41 -0.91 -0.93
C ASN A 19 -19.26 -1.40 -1.81
N GLU A 20 -18.21 -0.58 -1.87
CA GLU A 20 -16.93 -0.98 -2.41
C GLU A 20 -16.45 -2.18 -1.59
N ASN A 21 -16.70 -3.38 -2.11
CA ASN A 21 -16.13 -4.59 -1.56
C ASN A 21 -14.63 -4.52 -1.85
N ILE A 22 -13.87 -3.86 -0.97
CA ILE A 22 -12.41 -3.80 -1.02
C ILE A 22 -11.93 -5.25 -0.87
N LYS A 23 -11.74 -5.93 -2.00
CA LYS A 23 -11.12 -7.26 -2.01
C LYS A 23 -9.72 -7.09 -1.47
N ALA A 24 -9.48 -7.59 -0.26
CA ALA A 24 -8.16 -7.65 0.33
C ALA A 24 -7.21 -8.35 -0.67
N SER A 25 -6.22 -7.61 -1.16
CA SER A 25 -5.27 -8.09 -2.14
C SER A 25 -3.91 -8.26 -1.46
N PHE A 26 -3.52 -9.52 -1.24
CA PHE A 26 -2.18 -9.86 -0.74
C PHE A 26 -1.05 -9.33 -1.63
N LYS A 27 -1.34 -8.99 -2.90
CA LYS A 27 -0.36 -8.36 -3.79
C LYS A 27 0.15 -7.04 -3.23
N GLY A 28 -0.70 -6.30 -2.49
CA GLY A 28 -0.36 -5.06 -1.79
C GLY A 28 0.86 -5.16 -0.89
N LEU A 29 1.14 -6.35 -0.36
CA LEU A 29 2.22 -6.57 0.60
C LEU A 29 3.59 -6.75 -0.06
N ILE A 30 3.66 -6.94 -1.38
CA ILE A 30 4.93 -7.25 -2.07
C ILE A 30 5.96 -6.11 -1.91
N PRO A 31 5.63 -4.83 -2.16
CA PRO A 31 6.57 -3.72 -1.95
C PRO A 31 7.08 -3.65 -0.51
N PHE A 32 6.20 -3.91 0.45
CA PHE A 32 6.51 -3.90 1.87
C PHE A 32 7.46 -5.03 2.26
N ILE A 33 7.24 -6.25 1.73
CA ILE A 33 8.16 -7.37 1.94
C ILE A 33 9.54 -7.06 1.36
N VAL A 34 9.60 -6.46 0.16
CA VAL A 34 10.87 -6.04 -0.44
C VAL A 34 11.59 -5.02 0.45
N PHE A 35 10.87 -4.03 0.97
CA PHE A 35 11.42 -3.08 1.93
C PHE A 35 11.99 -3.77 3.17
N ILE A 36 11.25 -4.68 3.80
CA ILE A 36 11.72 -5.43 4.98
C ILE A 36 12.98 -6.20 4.65
N LEU A 37 12.98 -6.99 3.58
CA LEU A 37 14.12 -7.83 3.22
C LEU A 37 15.36 -6.99 2.89
N LEU A 38 15.20 -5.85 2.23
CA LEU A 38 16.31 -4.94 1.97
C LEU A 38 16.82 -4.29 3.25
N TYR A 39 15.96 -3.66 4.03
CA TYR A 39 16.38 -2.92 5.22
C TYR A 39 16.90 -3.86 6.32
N LEU A 40 16.07 -4.82 6.73
CA LEU A 40 16.39 -5.75 7.81
C LEU A 40 17.46 -6.75 7.37
N GLY A 41 17.37 -7.28 6.14
CA GLY A 41 18.36 -8.22 5.61
C GLY A 41 19.75 -7.58 5.50
N THR A 42 19.83 -6.33 5.01
CA THR A 42 21.10 -5.60 4.96
C THR A 42 21.66 -5.32 6.35
N GLY A 43 20.81 -4.83 7.28
CA GLY A 43 21.23 -4.54 8.65
C GLY A 43 21.74 -5.79 9.39
N ILE A 44 21.03 -6.92 9.27
CA ILE A 44 21.46 -8.20 9.86
C ILE A 44 22.76 -8.67 9.22
N PHE A 45 22.85 -8.66 7.88
CA PHE A 45 24.04 -9.11 7.17
C PHE A 45 25.30 -8.31 7.55
N LEU A 46 25.16 -6.97 7.63
CA LEU A 46 26.25 -6.09 8.04
C LEU A 46 26.57 -6.24 9.54
N ASN A 47 25.57 -6.48 10.39
CA ASN A 47 25.77 -6.73 11.81
C ASN A 47 26.56 -8.03 12.06
N ILE A 48 26.25 -9.11 11.33
CA ILE A 48 27.00 -10.38 11.38
C ILE A 48 28.46 -10.17 10.94
N LYS A 49 28.70 -9.24 10.02
CA LYS A 49 30.06 -8.85 9.59
C LYS A 49 30.79 -7.92 10.56
N GLY A 50 30.18 -7.57 11.70
CA GLY A 50 30.77 -6.69 12.70
C GLY A 50 30.83 -5.22 12.29
N VAL A 51 30.04 -4.80 11.31
CA VAL A 51 29.99 -3.38 10.89
C VAL A 51 29.29 -2.55 11.96
N GLU A 52 29.99 -1.53 12.46
CA GLU A 52 29.42 -0.57 13.39
C GLU A 52 28.24 0.16 12.75
N LEU A 53 27.19 0.38 13.56
CA LEU A 53 25.96 1.04 13.10
C LEU A 53 25.38 0.38 11.84
N ALA A 54 25.43 -0.96 11.75
CA ALA A 54 25.03 -1.74 10.57
C ALA A 54 23.70 -1.31 9.92
N PHE A 55 22.69 -0.97 10.72
CA PHE A 55 21.38 -0.51 10.24
C PHE A 55 21.38 0.93 9.70
N TYR A 56 22.37 1.74 10.05
CA TYR A 56 22.55 3.10 9.53
C TYR A 56 23.23 3.12 8.17
N GLN A 57 23.91 2.04 7.78
CA GLN A 57 24.58 1.94 6.48
C GLN A 57 23.60 1.97 5.31
N LEU A 58 22.39 1.43 5.51
CA LEU A 58 21.28 1.57 4.59
C LEU A 58 20.14 2.33 5.29
N PRO A 59 20.05 3.66 5.11
CA PRO A 59 18.98 4.43 5.72
C PRO A 59 17.61 3.90 5.31
N GLY A 60 16.68 3.82 6.27
CA GLY A 60 15.30 3.39 6.04
C GLY A 60 14.62 4.05 4.83
N PRO A 61 14.75 5.38 4.60
CA PRO A 61 14.19 6.03 3.42
C PRO A 61 14.71 5.49 2.08
N VAL A 62 15.97 5.06 2.00
CA VAL A 62 16.55 4.50 0.76
C VAL A 62 15.97 3.13 0.48
N ALA A 63 15.86 2.28 1.51
CA ALA A 63 15.19 0.99 1.38
C ALA A 63 13.70 1.15 1.01
N ALA A 64 13.02 2.15 1.59
CA ALA A 64 11.63 2.46 1.30
C ALA A 64 11.45 2.88 -0.16
N PHE A 65 12.37 3.70 -0.69
CA PHE A 65 12.36 4.10 -2.09
C PHE A 65 12.47 2.90 -3.05
N ALA A 66 13.28 1.88 -2.73
CA ALA A 66 13.33 0.65 -3.51
C ALA A 66 11.98 -0.09 -3.50
N GLY A 67 11.29 -0.13 -2.36
CA GLY A 67 9.93 -0.67 -2.25
C GLY A 67 8.92 0.10 -3.12
N ILE A 68 9.00 1.44 -3.12
CA ILE A 68 8.18 2.29 -3.99
C ILE A 68 8.43 1.95 -5.48
N ILE A 69 9.68 1.81 -5.92
CA ILE A 69 9.99 1.40 -7.30
C ILE A 69 9.30 0.07 -7.65
N VAL A 70 9.34 -0.91 -6.75
CA VAL A 70 8.65 -2.20 -6.93
C VAL A 70 7.12 -2.02 -7.01
N ALA A 71 6.53 -1.18 -6.16
CA ALA A 71 5.11 -0.85 -6.24
C ALA A 71 4.73 -0.26 -7.61
N PHE A 72 5.59 0.60 -8.16
CA PHE A 72 5.37 1.19 -9.48
C PHE A 72 5.43 0.18 -10.63
N ILE A 73 6.29 -0.84 -10.52
CA ILE A 73 6.43 -1.91 -11.51
C ILE A 73 5.24 -2.88 -11.45
N ILE A 74 4.79 -3.24 -10.24
CA ILE A 74 3.77 -4.29 -10.04
C ILE A 74 2.35 -3.74 -10.19
N PHE A 75 2.07 -2.56 -9.66
CA PHE A 75 0.73 -2.00 -9.68
C PHE A 75 0.52 -1.09 -10.90
N LYS A 76 -0.55 -1.39 -11.63
CA LYS A 76 -1.17 -0.47 -12.58
C LYS A 76 -2.20 0.34 -11.82
N GLY A 77 -2.17 1.67 -11.96
CA GLY A 77 -3.00 2.59 -11.18
C GLY A 77 -2.35 3.96 -11.08
N THR A 78 -3.03 4.88 -10.43
CA THR A 78 -2.55 6.24 -10.13
C THR A 78 -1.40 6.22 -9.13
N ILE A 79 -0.65 7.32 -9.05
CA ILE A 79 0.43 7.49 -8.07
C ILE A 79 -0.10 7.36 -6.63
N GLN A 80 -1.30 7.89 -6.35
CA GLN A 80 -1.91 7.87 -5.02
C GLN A 80 -2.20 6.44 -4.56
N GLU A 81 -2.79 5.61 -5.43
CA GLU A 81 -3.06 4.20 -5.12
C GLU A 81 -1.77 3.42 -4.85
N LYS A 82 -0.71 3.70 -5.61
CA LYS A 82 0.61 3.07 -5.42
C LYS A 82 1.28 3.46 -4.12
N LEU A 83 1.12 4.72 -3.69
CA LEU A 83 1.67 5.24 -2.44
C LEU A 83 0.88 4.76 -1.22
N ILE A 84 -0.45 4.66 -1.30
CA ILE A 84 -1.30 4.14 -0.20
C ILE A 84 -1.01 2.66 0.08
N LEU A 85 -0.60 1.90 -0.93
CA LEU A 85 -0.21 0.50 -0.78
C LEU A 85 1.16 0.30 -0.12
N PHE A 86 1.98 1.35 -0.01
CA PHE A 86 3.32 1.29 0.55
C PHE A 86 3.34 1.82 1.99
#